data_AF-A0A2T4IEJ8-F1
#
_entry.id   AF-A0A2T4IEJ8-F1
#
_cell.length_a   1.000
_cell.length_b   1.000
_cell.length_c   1.000
_cell.angle_alpha   90.00
_cell.angle_beta   90.00
_cell.angle_gamma   90.00
#
_symmetry.space_group_name_H-M   'P 1'
#
loop_
_entity.id
_entity.type
_entity.pdbx_description
1 polymer ?
#
loop_
_entity_poly.entity_id
_entity_poly.type
_entity_poly.pdbx_seq_one_letter_code
_entity_poly.pdbx_strand_id
1 'polypeptide(L)'
;MAAAAPPPASWTWADQLSSWRFWALLIAYVLVDVFSGAARGSVLLDLRISSGLSLAELGNTRQVGAVSALLCLPLAWLAIKWKPLLAMVLLAALTFCGLLVVMQEGLPLWGMSIGWALHGLAGGALVFILPAVIAGGRGGAEAYLIPFGIVATLGFAGGTLSNGLAGVSYDLWEMRSVPYLAAVAVLVSAALLLTLPAQMFAGPPPERGYALTPRSRPPLQVALLFLVPFYGLYWLYRVHGEVAAVAPSRALMSPRGALLGGIFIPFLWLFAVASLAEVLQRKYQENGLPAPPSVLGTSLWALFLPPVAAALLQSRLNRLVPVPQPAE
;
A
#
# COMPACT_ATOMS: atom_id res chain seq x y z
N MET A 1 -25.22 -25.51 27.64
CA MET A 1 -24.18 -25.28 26.61
C MET A 1 -23.76 -23.82 26.72
N ALA A 2 -22.54 -23.55 27.20
CA ALA A 2 -22.00 -22.20 27.16
C ALA A 2 -21.84 -21.79 25.68
N ALA A 3 -22.44 -20.66 25.29
CA ALA A 3 -22.24 -20.12 23.95
C ALA A 3 -20.73 -19.90 23.76
N ALA A 4 -20.15 -20.57 22.76
CA ALA A 4 -18.77 -20.33 22.38
C ALA A 4 -18.60 -18.83 22.15
N ALA A 5 -17.60 -18.23 22.81
CA ALA A 5 -17.30 -16.82 22.61
C ALA A 5 -17.13 -16.57 21.10
N PRO A 6 -17.74 -15.51 20.53
CA PRO A 6 -17.59 -15.21 19.12
C PRO A 6 -16.09 -15.16 18.80
N PRO A 7 -15.66 -15.74 17.66
CA PRO A 7 -14.26 -15.74 17.29
C PRO A 7 -13.74 -14.30 17.31
N PRO A 8 -12.51 -14.07 17.82
CA PRO A 8 -11.96 -12.73 17.90
C PRO A 8 -12.03 -12.07 16.52
N ALA A 9 -12.57 -10.85 16.50
CA ALA A 9 -12.75 -10.04 15.31
C ALA A 9 -11.49 -10.07 14.43
N SER A 10 -11.53 -10.78 13.31
CA SER A 10 -10.44 -10.76 12.33
C SER A 10 -10.37 -9.38 11.70
N TRP A 11 -9.18 -8.85 11.46
CA TRP A 11 -9.04 -7.58 10.75
C TRP A 11 -9.73 -7.66 9.38
N THR A 12 -10.22 -6.56 8.81
CA THR A 12 -10.59 -6.45 7.38
C THR A 12 -9.54 -5.63 6.65
N TRP A 13 -9.47 -5.71 5.32
CA TRP A 13 -8.54 -4.86 4.55
C TRP A 13 -8.87 -3.36 4.77
N ALA A 14 -10.15 -3.03 4.98
CA ALA A 14 -10.61 -1.69 5.34
C ALA A 14 -10.14 -1.26 6.74
N ASP A 15 -10.08 -2.17 7.72
CA ASP A 15 -9.45 -1.91 9.03
C ASP A 15 -7.97 -1.55 8.85
N GLN A 16 -7.28 -2.24 7.95
CA GLN A 16 -5.84 -2.04 7.74
C GLN A 16 -5.54 -0.70 7.10
N LEU A 17 -6.21 -0.35 6.01
CA LEU A 17 -6.08 0.98 5.40
C LEU A 17 -6.45 2.12 6.35
N SER A 18 -7.31 1.84 7.34
CA SER A 18 -7.69 2.80 8.37
C SER A 18 -6.70 2.88 9.54
N SER A 19 -5.66 2.06 9.57
CA SER A 19 -4.69 1.97 10.65
C SER A 19 -3.37 2.60 10.26
N TRP A 20 -2.79 3.38 11.18
CA TRP A 20 -1.45 3.94 11.00
C TRP A 20 -0.38 2.85 10.80
N ARG A 21 -0.61 1.63 11.32
CA ARG A 21 0.30 0.49 11.17
C ARG A 21 0.54 0.13 9.70
N PHE A 22 -0.53 0.16 8.90
CA PHE A 22 -0.45 -0.10 7.46
C PHE A 22 0.38 0.98 6.77
N TRP A 23 0.10 2.25 7.05
CA TRP A 23 0.79 3.37 6.42
C TRP A 23 2.28 3.43 6.79
N ALA A 24 2.63 3.13 8.04
CA ALA A 24 4.03 3.04 8.46
C ALA A 24 4.79 1.93 7.72
N LEU A 25 4.18 0.74 7.59
CA LEU A 25 4.75 -0.36 6.78
C LEU A 25 4.91 0.02 5.31
N LEU A 26 3.90 0.67 4.74
CA LEU A 26 3.90 1.09 3.34
C LEU A 26 4.98 2.13 3.06
N ILE A 27 5.08 3.16 3.91
CA ILE A 27 6.09 4.22 3.80
C ILE A 27 7.50 3.63 3.94
N ALA A 28 7.72 2.77 4.94
CA ALA A 28 9.01 2.12 5.14
C ALA A 28 9.43 1.31 3.90
N TYR A 29 8.49 0.60 3.28
CA TYR A 29 8.73 -0.15 2.05
C TYR A 29 9.05 0.75 0.87
N VAL A 30 8.23 1.77 0.61
CA VAL A 30 8.45 2.69 -0.52
C VAL A 30 9.79 3.41 -0.39
N LEU A 31 10.17 3.84 0.82
CA LEU A 31 11.47 4.44 1.06
C LEU A 31 12.62 3.49 0.73
N VAL A 32 12.56 2.23 1.21
CA VAL A 32 13.61 1.25 0.91
C VAL A 32 13.65 0.92 -0.57
N ASP A 33 12.50 0.64 -1.20
CA ASP A 33 12.42 0.26 -2.61
C ASP A 33 12.92 1.36 -3.54
N VAL A 34 12.40 2.59 -3.38
CA VAL A 34 12.72 3.73 -4.25
C VAL A 34 14.18 4.14 -4.12
N PHE A 35 14.69 4.30 -2.90
CA PHE A 35 16.06 4.80 -2.71
C PHE A 35 17.11 3.71 -2.97
N SER A 36 16.83 2.46 -2.61
CA SER A 36 17.74 1.34 -2.97
C SER A 36 17.72 1.09 -4.48
N GLY A 37 16.57 1.26 -5.14
CA GLY A 37 16.43 1.21 -6.58
C GLY A 37 17.23 2.31 -7.28
N ALA A 38 17.15 3.55 -6.78
CA ALA A 38 17.92 4.68 -7.29
C ALA A 38 19.42 4.46 -7.10
N ALA A 39 19.86 4.05 -5.90
CA ALA A 39 21.26 3.75 -5.61
C ALA A 39 21.80 2.63 -6.50
N ARG A 40 21.02 1.57 -6.75
CA ARG A 40 21.39 0.52 -7.71
C ARG A 40 21.64 1.06 -9.11
N GLY A 41 20.81 2.00 -9.57
CA GLY A 41 20.97 2.65 -10.87
C GLY A 41 22.26 3.47 -10.95
N SER A 42 22.52 4.30 -9.93
CA SER A 42 23.70 5.16 -9.89
C SER A 42 25.01 4.38 -9.72
N VAL A 43 25.03 3.35 -8.87
CA VAL A 43 26.23 2.53 -8.62
C VAL A 43 26.74 1.85 -9.88
N LEU A 44 25.85 1.40 -10.77
CA LEU A 44 26.27 0.78 -12.02
C LEU A 44 26.97 1.77 -12.96
N LEU A 45 26.48 3.01 -13.00
CA LEU A 45 27.08 4.08 -13.81
C LEU A 45 28.44 4.48 -13.23
N ASP A 46 28.53 4.63 -11.91
CA ASP A 46 29.77 4.97 -11.21
C ASP A 46 30.83 3.89 -11.44
N LEU A 47 30.50 2.61 -11.24
CA LEU A 47 31.40 1.50 -11.53
C LEU A 47 31.86 1.47 -12.98
N ARG A 48 31.01 1.81 -13.94
CA ARG A 48 31.41 1.86 -15.35
C ARG A 48 32.50 2.91 -15.61
N ILE A 49 32.48 4.01 -14.87
CA ILE A 49 33.45 5.10 -15.01
C ILE A 49 34.71 4.83 -14.19
N SER A 50 34.59 4.23 -13.00
CA SER A 50 35.69 4.09 -12.03
C SER A 50 36.48 2.78 -12.12
N SER A 51 35.88 1.68 -12.57
CA SER A 51 36.48 0.34 -12.43
C SER A 51 37.20 -0.21 -13.67
N GLY A 52 37.05 0.43 -14.84
CA GLY A 52 37.56 -0.08 -16.12
C GLY A 52 36.84 -1.34 -16.64
N LEU A 53 35.88 -1.88 -15.89
CA LEU A 53 35.13 -3.09 -16.26
C LEU A 53 34.23 -2.86 -17.48
N SER A 54 34.07 -3.91 -18.28
CA SER A 54 33.15 -3.93 -19.41
C SER A 54 31.69 -3.93 -18.93
N LEU A 55 30.77 -3.47 -19.80
CA LEU A 55 29.33 -3.54 -19.53
C LEU A 55 28.83 -4.99 -19.37
N ALA A 56 29.49 -5.95 -20.03
CA ALA A 56 29.16 -7.37 -19.90
C ALA A 56 29.50 -7.90 -18.50
N GLU A 57 30.66 -7.57 -17.95
CA GLU A 57 31.06 -7.97 -16.60
C GLU A 57 30.16 -7.35 -15.53
N LEU A 58 29.89 -6.05 -15.64
CA LEU A 58 28.96 -5.34 -14.75
C LEU A 58 27.53 -5.88 -14.87
N GLY A 59 27.09 -6.21 -16.09
CA GLY A 59 25.80 -6.84 -16.33
C GLY A 59 25.71 -8.22 -15.68
N ASN A 60 26.72 -9.07 -15.87
CA ASN A 60 26.76 -10.43 -15.33
C ASN A 60 26.76 -10.44 -13.79
N THR A 61 27.57 -9.60 -13.16
CA THR A 61 27.59 -9.48 -11.69
C THR A 61 26.25 -9.00 -11.15
N ARG A 62 25.58 -8.05 -11.82
CA ARG A 62 24.24 -7.58 -11.47
C ARG A 62 23.18 -8.69 -11.60
N GLN A 63 23.29 -9.56 -12.61
CA GLN A 63 22.33 -10.67 -12.79
C GLN A 63 22.36 -11.68 -11.64
N VAL A 64 23.49 -11.83 -10.94
CA VAL A 64 23.57 -12.62 -9.70
C VAL A 64 22.54 -12.13 -8.68
N GLY A 65 22.34 -10.81 -8.58
CA GLY A 65 21.28 -10.22 -7.75
C GLY A 65 19.88 -10.67 -8.18
N ALA A 66 19.57 -10.64 -9.47
CA ALA A 66 18.27 -11.10 -9.98
C ALA A 66 18.04 -12.61 -9.72
N VAL A 67 19.05 -13.44 -9.91
CA VAL A 67 18.99 -14.88 -9.62
C VAL A 67 18.83 -15.13 -8.12
N SER A 68 19.55 -14.39 -7.27
CA SER A 68 19.42 -14.52 -5.81
C SER A 68 18.03 -14.14 -5.31
N ALA A 69 17.34 -13.22 -5.98
CA ALA A 69 15.97 -12.87 -5.68
C ALA A 69 15.00 -14.05 -5.91
N LEU A 70 15.35 -15.06 -6.71
CA LEU A 70 14.54 -16.29 -6.83
C LEU A 70 14.50 -17.09 -5.51
N LEU A 71 15.53 -16.96 -4.67
CA LEU A 71 15.62 -17.61 -3.35
C LEU A 71 14.99 -16.80 -2.22
N CYS A 72 14.34 -15.68 -2.54
CA CYS A 72 13.82 -14.77 -1.52
C CYS A 72 12.55 -15.29 -0.83
N LEU A 73 11.77 -16.17 -1.49
CA LEU A 73 10.52 -16.70 -0.94
C LEU A 73 10.77 -17.57 0.32
N PRO A 74 11.69 -18.56 0.31
CA PRO A 74 12.07 -19.27 1.53
C PRO A 74 12.54 -18.33 2.66
N LEU A 75 13.32 -17.29 2.34
CA LEU A 75 13.79 -16.34 3.33
C LEU A 75 12.64 -15.52 3.93
N ALA A 76 11.72 -15.03 3.11
CA ALA A 76 10.52 -14.33 3.57
C ALA A 76 9.64 -15.25 4.45
N TRP A 77 9.49 -16.53 4.06
CA TRP A 77 8.74 -17.51 4.84
C TRP A 77 9.34 -17.75 6.23
N LEU A 78 10.67 -17.88 6.33
CA LEU A 78 11.38 -17.99 7.61
C LEU A 78 11.22 -16.71 8.44
N ALA A 79 11.36 -15.55 7.80
CA ALA A 79 11.25 -14.24 8.45
C ALA A 79 9.87 -14.00 9.08
N ILE A 80 8.79 -14.43 8.41
CA ILE A 80 7.41 -14.35 8.93
C ILE A 80 7.24 -15.18 10.20
N LYS A 81 7.86 -16.36 10.28
CA LYS A 81 7.73 -17.29 11.41
C LYS A 81 8.51 -16.89 12.66
N TRP A 82 9.52 -16.02 12.51
CA TRP A 82 10.40 -15.66 13.61
C TRP A 82 9.91 -14.41 14.36
N LYS A 83 10.30 -13.24 13.87
CA LYS A 83 9.95 -11.93 14.41
C LYS A 83 9.80 -11.00 13.21
N PRO A 84 8.65 -10.99 12.53
CA PRO A 84 8.52 -10.37 11.21
C PRO A 84 8.93 -8.90 11.19
N LEU A 85 8.65 -8.15 12.27
CA LEU A 85 9.07 -6.76 12.39
C LEU A 85 10.61 -6.61 12.38
N LEU A 86 11.29 -7.35 13.27
CA LEU A 86 12.75 -7.35 13.34
C LEU A 86 13.36 -7.87 12.03
N ALA A 87 12.76 -8.91 11.44
CA ALA A 87 13.22 -9.46 10.18
C ALA A 87 13.13 -8.44 9.04
N MET A 88 12.05 -7.64 8.95
CA MET A 88 11.96 -6.55 7.97
C MET A 88 13.06 -5.50 8.15
N VAL A 89 13.36 -5.12 9.40
CA VAL A 89 14.47 -4.19 9.69
C VAL A 89 15.82 -4.77 9.25
N LEU A 90 16.08 -6.03 9.59
CA LEU A 90 17.33 -6.70 9.22
C LEU A 90 17.45 -6.91 7.71
N LEU A 91 16.35 -7.25 7.02
CA LEU A 91 16.33 -7.39 5.57
C LEU A 91 16.58 -6.03 4.89
N ALA A 92 15.97 -4.94 5.36
CA ALA A 92 16.24 -3.60 4.84
C ALA A 92 17.71 -3.19 5.04
N ALA A 93 18.27 -3.46 6.22
CA ALA A 93 19.70 -3.25 6.47
C ALA A 93 20.58 -4.12 5.56
N LEU A 94 20.22 -5.38 5.34
CA LEU A 94 20.97 -6.30 4.47
C LEU A 94 20.92 -5.88 3.00
N THR A 95 19.78 -5.38 2.52
CA THR A 95 19.64 -4.78 1.18
C THR A 95 20.64 -3.63 0.98
N PHE A 96 20.81 -2.81 2.01
CA PHE A 96 21.75 -1.68 2.00
C PHE A 96 23.21 -2.12 2.14
N CYS A 97 23.51 -3.04 3.06
CA CYS A 97 24.85 -3.63 3.18
C CYS A 97 25.32 -4.24 1.86
N GLY A 98 24.43 -4.91 1.12
CA GLY A 98 24.73 -5.43 -0.22
C GLY A 98 25.18 -4.32 -1.19
N LEU A 99 24.52 -3.16 -1.18
CA LEU A 99 24.92 -2.00 -1.99
C LEU A 99 26.27 -1.43 -1.54
N LEU A 100 26.50 -1.30 -0.24
CA LEU A 100 27.79 -0.82 0.30
C LEU A 100 28.96 -1.73 -0.07
N VAL A 101 28.73 -3.05 -0.14
CA VAL A 101 29.73 -4.00 -0.64
C VAL A 101 30.01 -3.69 -2.10
N VAL A 102 29.00 -3.61 -2.97
CA VAL A 102 29.21 -3.34 -4.41
C VAL A 102 30.01 -2.05 -4.66
N MET A 103 29.86 -1.06 -3.80
CA MET A 103 30.53 0.25 -3.92
C MET A 103 32.01 0.27 -3.50
N GLN A 104 32.54 -0.79 -2.89
CA GLN A 104 33.95 -0.76 -2.48
C GLN A 104 34.86 -0.77 -3.71
N GLU A 105 35.75 0.21 -3.77
CA GLU A 105 36.75 0.32 -4.84
C GLU A 105 37.71 -0.89 -4.80
N GLY A 106 38.11 -1.37 -5.98
CA GLY A 106 39.08 -2.47 -6.11
C GLY A 106 38.54 -3.87 -5.77
N LEU A 107 37.23 -4.03 -5.52
CA LEU A 107 36.65 -5.35 -5.34
C LEU A 107 36.77 -6.21 -6.59
N PRO A 108 37.15 -7.50 -6.46
CA PRO A 108 37.05 -8.44 -7.56
C PRO A 108 35.58 -8.74 -7.91
N LEU A 109 35.33 -9.19 -9.14
CA LEU A 109 33.98 -9.46 -9.67
C LEU A 109 33.13 -10.40 -8.79
N TRP A 110 33.75 -11.38 -8.14
CA TRP A 110 33.05 -12.28 -7.22
C TRP A 110 32.57 -11.56 -5.95
N GLY A 111 33.33 -10.58 -5.46
CA GLY A 111 32.96 -9.76 -4.31
C GLY A 111 31.79 -8.83 -4.63
N MET A 112 31.81 -8.21 -5.81
CA MET A 112 30.67 -7.44 -6.33
C MET A 112 29.43 -8.33 -6.48
N SER A 113 29.60 -9.57 -6.96
CA SER A 113 28.51 -10.54 -7.09
C SER A 113 27.88 -10.91 -5.75
N ILE A 114 28.67 -11.03 -4.67
CA ILE A 114 28.15 -11.23 -3.31
C ILE A 114 27.30 -10.03 -2.88
N GLY A 115 27.80 -8.80 -3.10
CA GLY A 115 27.04 -7.59 -2.77
C GLY A 115 25.68 -7.54 -3.49
N TRP A 116 25.67 -7.83 -4.79
CA TRP A 116 24.42 -7.93 -5.58
C TRP A 116 23.51 -9.07 -5.11
N ALA A 117 24.07 -10.22 -4.73
CA ALA A 117 23.31 -11.35 -4.21
C ALA A 117 22.61 -11.02 -2.89
N LEU A 118 23.32 -10.37 -1.95
CA LEU A 118 22.73 -9.92 -0.68
C LEU A 118 21.61 -8.91 -0.90
N HIS A 119 21.85 -7.94 -1.80
CA HIS A 119 20.85 -6.94 -2.16
C HIS A 119 19.60 -7.59 -2.77
N GLY A 120 19.76 -8.47 -3.76
CA GLY A 120 18.66 -9.13 -4.45
C GLY A 120 17.87 -10.08 -3.56
N LEU A 121 18.56 -10.89 -2.75
CA LEU A 121 17.93 -11.83 -1.81
C LEU A 121 17.10 -11.09 -0.75
N ALA A 122 17.68 -10.07 -0.11
CA ALA A 122 17.02 -9.33 0.96
C ALA A 122 15.90 -8.42 0.44
N GLY A 123 16.15 -7.72 -0.67
CA GLY A 123 15.15 -6.87 -1.32
C GLY A 123 13.96 -7.69 -1.84
N GLY A 124 14.21 -8.85 -2.46
CA GLY A 124 13.15 -9.78 -2.83
C GLY A 124 12.34 -10.27 -1.63
N ALA A 125 12.99 -10.56 -0.50
CA ALA A 125 12.29 -11.08 0.67
C ALA A 125 11.36 -10.01 1.29
N LEU A 126 11.75 -8.73 1.23
CA LEU A 126 10.89 -7.61 1.64
C LEU A 126 9.59 -7.52 0.82
N VAL A 127 9.65 -7.79 -0.48
CA VAL A 127 8.48 -7.79 -1.38
C VAL A 127 7.45 -8.85 -0.99
N PHE A 128 7.88 -9.99 -0.41
CA PHE A 128 6.97 -11.06 0.01
C PHE A 128 6.51 -10.94 1.47
N ILE A 129 7.40 -10.55 2.39
CA ILE A 129 7.04 -10.44 3.81
C ILE A 129 6.00 -9.35 4.05
N LEU A 130 6.09 -8.22 3.36
CA LEU A 130 5.20 -7.09 3.54
C LEU A 130 3.73 -7.43 3.25
N PRO A 131 3.35 -7.94 2.06
CA PRO A 131 1.97 -8.32 1.79
C PRO A 131 1.53 -9.49 2.67
N ALA A 132 2.42 -10.38 3.11
CA ALA A 132 2.08 -11.46 4.04
C ALA A 132 1.76 -10.93 5.46
N VAL A 133 2.54 -9.97 5.96
CA VAL A 133 2.31 -9.28 7.23
C VAL A 133 1.02 -8.47 7.16
N ILE A 134 0.79 -7.74 6.06
CA ILE A 134 -0.47 -7.02 5.83
C ILE A 134 -1.62 -8.00 5.63
N ALA A 135 -1.46 -9.15 5.00
CA ALA A 135 -2.54 -10.15 4.93
C ALA A 135 -2.89 -10.67 6.34
N GLY A 136 -1.93 -10.69 7.27
CA GLY A 136 -2.17 -10.88 8.70
C GLY A 136 -2.75 -12.25 9.06
N GLY A 137 -2.32 -13.30 8.36
CA GLY A 137 -2.77 -14.68 8.60
C GLY A 137 -4.21 -14.98 8.18
N ARG A 138 -4.87 -14.07 7.45
CA ARG A 138 -6.23 -14.26 6.97
C ARG A 138 -6.29 -15.22 5.78
N GLY A 139 -7.34 -16.03 5.75
CA GLY A 139 -7.78 -16.71 4.53
C GLY A 139 -8.68 -15.80 3.67
N GLY A 140 -8.62 -15.96 2.36
CA GLY A 140 -9.53 -15.30 1.41
C GLY A 140 -8.80 -14.57 0.27
N ALA A 141 -9.42 -14.58 -0.91
CA ALA A 141 -8.82 -14.02 -2.13
C ALA A 141 -8.54 -12.50 -2.00
N GLU A 142 -9.43 -11.72 -1.40
CA GLU A 142 -9.25 -10.27 -1.23
C GLU A 142 -8.12 -9.91 -0.26
N ALA A 143 -8.00 -10.66 0.84
CA ALA A 143 -6.96 -10.45 1.85
C ALA A 143 -5.55 -10.74 1.33
N TYR A 144 -5.43 -11.52 0.25
CA TYR A 144 -4.20 -11.71 -0.51
C TYR A 144 -4.06 -10.67 -1.63
N LEU A 145 -5.08 -10.56 -2.49
CA LEU A 145 -5.04 -9.77 -3.72
C LEU A 145 -4.82 -8.28 -3.47
N ILE A 146 -5.48 -7.70 -2.47
CA ILE A 146 -5.38 -6.26 -2.20
C ILE A 146 -3.98 -5.92 -1.65
N PRO A 147 -3.47 -6.52 -0.55
CA PRO A 147 -2.12 -6.22 -0.08
C PRO A 147 -1.03 -6.53 -1.09
N PHE A 148 -1.10 -7.69 -1.76
CA PHE A 148 -0.13 -8.06 -2.79
C PHE A 148 -0.20 -7.10 -3.98
N GLY A 149 -1.40 -6.78 -4.46
CA GLY A 149 -1.61 -5.84 -5.56
C GLY A 149 -1.11 -4.43 -5.24
N ILE A 150 -1.28 -3.96 -3.99
CA ILE A 150 -0.71 -2.69 -3.52
C ILE A 150 0.82 -2.72 -3.62
N VAL A 151 1.46 -3.73 -3.04
CA VAL A 151 2.92 -3.84 -3.04
C VAL A 151 3.47 -4.00 -4.45
N ALA A 152 2.84 -4.83 -5.28
CA ALA A 152 3.25 -5.03 -6.67
C ALA A 152 3.12 -3.73 -7.49
N THR A 153 2.00 -3.01 -7.37
CA THR A 153 1.80 -1.75 -8.11
C THR A 153 2.76 -0.67 -7.64
N LEU A 154 3.02 -0.60 -6.33
CA LEU A 154 4.03 0.30 -5.78
C LEU A 154 5.44 -0.07 -6.20
N GLY A 155 5.78 -1.36 -6.36
CA GLY A 155 7.06 -1.78 -6.92
C GLY A 155 7.24 -1.34 -8.38
N PHE A 156 6.17 -1.40 -9.20
CA PHE A 156 6.21 -0.86 -10.57
C PHE A 156 6.42 0.65 -10.59
N ALA A 157 5.62 1.40 -9.82
CA ALA A 157 5.76 2.85 -9.70
C ALA A 157 7.12 3.25 -9.09
N GLY A 158 7.56 2.51 -8.07
CA GLY A 158 8.81 2.68 -7.37
C GLY A 158 10.01 2.50 -8.28
N GLY A 159 9.97 1.53 -9.19
CA GLY A 159 10.98 1.37 -10.24
C GLY A 159 11.10 2.58 -11.16
N THR A 160 9.98 3.15 -11.61
CA THR A 160 9.97 4.37 -12.42
C THR A 160 10.52 5.57 -11.65
N LEU A 161 10.08 5.77 -10.40
CA LEU A 161 10.56 6.83 -9.52
C LEU A 161 12.05 6.68 -9.22
N SER A 162 12.51 5.46 -8.96
CA SER A 162 13.93 5.13 -8.73
C SER A 162 14.79 5.57 -9.90
N ASN A 163 14.39 5.26 -11.13
CA ASN A 163 15.14 5.62 -12.33
C ASN A 163 15.17 7.14 -12.54
N GLY A 164 14.04 7.82 -12.32
CA GLY A 164 13.98 9.28 -12.38
C GLY A 164 14.87 9.94 -11.33
N LEU A 165 14.82 9.47 -10.08
CA LEU A 165 15.68 9.94 -8.99
C LEU A 165 17.16 9.66 -9.27
N ALA A 166 17.50 8.49 -9.81
CA ALA A 166 18.87 8.17 -10.22
C ALA A 166 19.37 9.15 -11.30
N GLY A 167 18.54 9.49 -12.29
CA GLY A 167 18.89 10.46 -13.34
C GLY A 167 19.07 11.88 -12.78
N VAL A 168 18.09 12.37 -12.03
CA VAL A 168 18.15 13.73 -11.44
C VAL A 168 19.34 13.88 -10.49
N SER A 169 19.60 12.86 -9.67
CA SER A 169 20.76 12.88 -8.77
C SER A 169 22.09 12.80 -9.50
N TYR A 170 22.15 12.06 -10.61
CA TYR A 170 23.31 12.04 -11.50
C TYR A 170 23.59 13.44 -12.06
N ASP A 171 22.56 14.15 -12.52
CA ASP A 171 22.71 15.46 -13.17
C ASP A 171 22.95 16.61 -12.17
N LEU A 172 22.28 16.60 -11.01
CA LEU A 172 22.28 17.76 -10.08
C LEU A 172 23.22 17.64 -8.89
N TRP A 173 23.52 16.43 -8.42
CA TRP A 173 24.18 16.22 -7.12
C TRP A 173 25.49 15.48 -7.18
N GLU A 174 26.00 15.24 -8.40
CA GLU A 174 27.16 14.40 -8.68
C GLU A 174 26.96 12.96 -8.15
N MET A 175 27.37 11.95 -8.91
CA MET A 175 27.02 10.53 -8.73
C MET A 175 27.15 9.95 -7.30
N ARG A 176 27.92 10.59 -6.42
CA ARG A 176 28.34 10.09 -5.11
C ARG A 176 27.27 10.19 -4.02
N SER A 177 26.23 11.01 -4.17
CA SER A 177 25.28 11.29 -3.08
C SER A 177 24.16 10.24 -2.90
N VAL A 178 23.76 9.53 -3.95
CA VAL A 178 22.58 8.63 -3.97
C VAL A 178 22.67 7.48 -2.96
N PRO A 179 23.81 6.80 -2.79
CA PRO A 179 23.90 5.71 -1.82
C PRO A 179 23.79 6.19 -0.38
N TYR A 180 24.22 7.43 -0.07
CA TYR A 180 23.98 8.03 1.24
C TYR A 180 22.50 8.32 1.48
N LEU A 181 21.76 8.75 0.44
CA LEU A 181 20.31 8.90 0.53
C LEU A 181 19.61 7.56 0.79
N ALA A 182 20.09 6.47 0.19
CA ALA A 182 19.61 5.12 0.48
C ALA A 182 19.91 4.70 1.93
N ALA A 183 21.07 5.07 2.47
CA ALA A 183 21.41 4.85 3.88
C ALA A 183 20.41 5.54 4.81
N VAL A 184 20.15 6.83 4.55
CA VAL A 184 19.18 7.62 5.33
C VAL A 184 17.79 7.02 5.21
N ALA A 185 17.36 6.63 4.01
CA ALA A 185 16.06 5.99 3.80
C ALA A 185 15.92 4.69 4.62
N VAL A 186 16.96 3.85 4.65
CA VAL A 186 16.96 2.61 5.44
C VAL A 186 16.90 2.90 6.93
N LEU A 187 17.63 3.90 7.43
CA LEU A 187 17.58 4.31 8.83
C LEU A 187 16.21 4.87 9.22
N VAL A 188 15.61 5.72 8.38
CA VAL A 188 14.26 6.26 8.60
C VAL A 188 13.22 5.14 8.57
N SER A 189 13.32 4.20 7.61
CA SER A 189 12.45 3.03 7.55
C SER A 189 12.60 2.14 8.78
N ALA A 190 13.82 1.88 9.24
CA ALA A 190 14.06 1.11 10.45
C ALA A 190 13.46 1.81 11.69
N ALA A 191 13.68 3.11 11.84
CA ALA A 191 13.09 3.90 12.92
C ALA A 191 11.56 3.83 12.89
N LEU A 192 10.95 3.99 11.72
CA LEU A 192 9.50 3.90 11.52
C LEU A 192 8.97 2.51 11.85
N LEU A 193 9.62 1.44 11.38
CA LEU A 193 9.24 0.07 11.69
C LEU A 193 9.33 -0.21 13.19
N LEU A 194 10.37 0.28 13.88
CA LEU A 194 10.52 0.08 15.33
C LEU A 194 9.44 0.78 16.16
N THR A 195 8.71 1.75 15.60
CA THR A 195 7.53 2.33 16.28
C THR A 195 6.32 1.40 16.27
N LEU A 196 6.28 0.39 15.39
CA LEU A 196 5.15 -0.52 15.25
C LEU A 196 5.02 -1.47 16.45
N PRO A 197 3.79 -1.78 16.89
CA PRO A 197 3.60 -2.79 17.92
C PRO A 197 3.99 -4.17 17.40
N ALA A 198 4.66 -4.98 18.23
CA ALA A 198 5.16 -6.31 17.85
C ALA A 198 4.08 -7.25 17.31
N GLN A 199 2.85 -7.14 17.83
CA GLN A 199 1.72 -7.96 17.37
C GLN A 199 1.16 -7.50 16.01
N MET A 200 1.55 -6.33 15.48
CA MET A 200 1.10 -5.77 14.20
C MET A 200 -0.40 -5.96 13.93
N PHE A 201 -0.77 -6.93 13.08
CA PHE A 201 -2.15 -7.29 12.71
C PHE A 201 -2.63 -8.63 13.28
N ALA A 202 -1.85 -9.27 14.15
CA ALA A 202 -2.21 -10.53 14.82
C ALA A 202 -3.15 -10.34 16.02
N GLY A 203 -3.19 -9.13 16.61
CA GLY A 203 -4.15 -8.77 17.66
C GLY A 203 -5.50 -8.31 17.10
N PRO A 204 -6.49 -8.00 17.94
CA PRO A 204 -7.77 -7.47 17.47
C PRO A 204 -7.61 -6.07 16.83
N PRO A 205 -8.41 -5.74 15.81
CA PRO A 205 -8.41 -4.42 15.20
C PRO A 205 -8.97 -3.37 16.15
N PRO A 206 -8.47 -2.12 16.08
CA PRO A 206 -9.01 -1.04 16.88
C PRO A 206 -10.45 -0.71 16.46
N GLU A 207 -11.28 -0.33 17.44
CA GLU A 207 -12.61 0.19 17.17
C GLU A 207 -12.55 1.50 16.38
N ARG A 208 -13.52 1.69 15.47
CA ARG A 208 -13.58 2.85 14.57
C ARG A 208 -14.75 3.75 14.94
N GLY A 209 -14.48 4.90 15.55
CA GLY A 209 -15.48 5.90 15.93
C GLY A 209 -15.48 7.11 15.00
N TYR A 210 -15.97 6.97 13.76
CA TYR A 210 -15.86 8.04 12.74
C TYR A 210 -17.14 8.29 11.94
N ALA A 211 -18.30 8.11 12.57
CA ALA A 211 -19.59 8.38 11.93
C ALA A 211 -19.77 9.89 11.70
N LEU A 212 -20.04 10.30 10.46
CA LEU A 212 -20.36 11.69 10.11
C LEU A 212 -21.88 11.83 9.94
N THR A 213 -22.43 12.99 10.28
CA THR A 213 -23.86 13.27 10.05
C THR A 213 -24.19 13.15 8.56
N PRO A 214 -25.08 12.21 8.17
CA PRO A 214 -25.49 12.03 6.79
C PRO A 214 -26.15 13.30 6.25
N ARG A 215 -25.81 13.68 5.02
CA ARG A 215 -26.46 14.82 4.35
C ARG A 215 -26.99 14.39 2.99
N SER A 216 -28.27 14.68 2.75
CA SER A 216 -28.86 14.49 1.43
C SER A 216 -28.24 15.47 0.44
N ARG A 217 -27.81 14.99 -0.72
CA ARG A 217 -27.23 15.82 -1.79
C ARG A 217 -27.77 15.39 -3.15
N PRO A 218 -28.14 16.33 -4.05
CA PRO A 218 -28.55 15.98 -5.40
C PRO A 218 -27.46 15.15 -6.12
N PRO A 219 -27.76 13.93 -6.62
CA PRO A 219 -26.77 13.06 -7.27
C PRO A 219 -26.08 13.71 -8.48
N LEU A 220 -26.83 14.45 -9.29
CA LEU A 220 -26.29 15.16 -10.44
C LEU A 220 -25.28 16.24 -10.01
N GLN A 221 -25.55 16.96 -8.93
CA GLN A 221 -24.62 17.94 -8.38
C GLN A 221 -23.32 17.27 -7.92
N VAL A 222 -23.42 16.10 -7.29
CA VAL A 222 -22.23 15.31 -6.91
C VAL A 222 -21.42 14.92 -8.14
N ALA A 223 -22.05 14.42 -9.21
CA ALA A 223 -21.34 14.09 -10.45
C ALA A 223 -20.65 15.33 -11.06
N LEU A 224 -21.34 16.46 -11.17
CA LEU A 224 -20.77 17.67 -11.77
C LEU A 224 -19.61 18.23 -10.94
N LEU A 225 -19.66 18.12 -9.61
CA LEU A 225 -18.58 18.60 -8.74
C LEU A 225 -17.29 17.78 -8.90
N PHE A 226 -17.31 16.58 -9.49
CA PHE A 226 -16.07 15.87 -9.82
C PHE A 226 -15.24 16.55 -10.91
N LEU A 227 -15.81 17.52 -11.64
CA LEU A 227 -15.05 18.40 -12.54
C LEU A 227 -14.16 19.38 -11.77
N VAL A 228 -14.44 19.60 -10.48
CA VAL A 228 -13.61 20.43 -9.60
C VAL A 228 -12.43 19.60 -9.09
N PRO A 229 -11.18 20.08 -9.25
CA PRO A 229 -10.00 19.37 -8.76
C PRO A 229 -10.13 18.95 -7.28
N PHE A 230 -9.72 17.72 -6.99
CA PHE A 230 -9.72 17.12 -5.65
C PHE A 230 -11.10 16.92 -4.98
N TYR A 231 -12.21 17.32 -5.61
CA TYR A 231 -13.54 17.09 -5.04
C TYR A 231 -13.84 15.61 -4.82
N GLY A 232 -13.37 14.72 -5.71
CA GLY A 232 -13.51 13.28 -5.54
C GLY A 232 -12.91 12.76 -4.23
N LEU A 233 -11.78 13.31 -3.78
CA LEU A 233 -11.14 12.96 -2.51
C LEU A 233 -11.96 13.45 -1.31
N TYR A 234 -12.46 14.69 -1.37
CA TYR A 234 -13.37 15.23 -0.37
C TYR A 234 -14.65 14.41 -0.26
N TRP A 235 -15.25 14.07 -1.40
CA TRP A 235 -16.44 13.22 -1.46
C TRP A 235 -16.17 11.85 -0.87
N LEU A 236 -15.04 11.22 -1.21
CA LEU A 236 -14.65 9.90 -0.69
C LEU A 236 -14.53 9.90 0.83
N TYR A 237 -13.89 10.93 1.40
CA TYR A 237 -13.80 11.14 2.83
C TYR A 237 -15.20 11.25 3.47
N ARG A 238 -16.06 12.12 2.92
CA ARG A 238 -17.41 12.38 3.46
C ARG A 238 -18.30 11.14 3.39
N VAL A 239 -18.40 10.51 2.22
CA VAL A 239 -19.36 9.42 1.99
C VAL A 239 -19.07 8.22 2.88
N HIS A 240 -17.80 7.91 3.15
CA HIS A 240 -17.44 6.81 4.08
C HIS A 240 -17.94 7.07 5.50
N GLY A 241 -17.82 8.30 5.99
CA GLY A 241 -18.30 8.65 7.33
C GLY A 241 -19.82 8.70 7.41
N GLU A 242 -20.48 9.18 6.36
CA GLU A 242 -21.94 9.28 6.32
C GLU A 242 -22.61 7.91 6.17
N VAL A 243 -22.08 7.03 5.31
CA VAL A 243 -22.56 5.66 5.20
C VAL A 243 -22.30 4.90 6.50
N ALA A 244 -21.17 5.13 7.18
CA ALA A 244 -20.91 4.50 8.47
C ALA A 244 -21.92 4.91 9.57
N ALA A 245 -22.51 6.11 9.49
CA ALA A 245 -23.56 6.54 10.41
C ALA A 245 -24.91 5.84 10.15
N VAL A 246 -25.21 5.53 8.89
CA VAL A 246 -26.48 4.89 8.48
C VAL A 246 -26.41 3.36 8.54
N ALA A 247 -25.25 2.81 8.18
CA ALA A 247 -24.98 1.38 8.07
C ALA A 247 -23.58 1.07 8.63
N PRO A 248 -23.44 1.01 9.97
CA PRO A 248 -22.17 0.65 10.60
C PRO A 248 -21.67 -0.71 10.08
N SER A 249 -20.47 -0.74 9.49
CA SER A 249 -19.92 -1.96 8.91
C SER A 249 -18.40 -1.95 8.95
N ARG A 250 -17.82 -3.12 9.25
CA ARG A 250 -16.37 -3.34 9.24
C ARG A 250 -15.77 -3.44 7.84
N ALA A 251 -16.62 -3.55 6.80
CA ALA A 251 -16.19 -3.51 5.41
C ALA A 251 -15.91 -2.08 4.91
N LEU A 252 -16.50 -1.06 5.55
CA LEU A 252 -16.23 0.33 5.20
C LEU A 252 -14.85 0.74 5.69
N MET A 253 -14.17 1.63 4.97
CA MET A 253 -12.99 2.33 5.49
C MET A 253 -13.39 3.45 6.44
N SER A 254 -12.46 3.88 7.30
CA SER A 254 -12.56 5.19 7.93
C SER A 254 -12.47 6.31 6.89
N PRO A 255 -13.08 7.49 7.10
CA PRO A 255 -12.95 8.65 6.23
C PRO A 255 -11.50 8.98 5.88
N ARG A 256 -10.61 8.97 6.89
CA ARG A 256 -9.17 9.23 6.71
C ARG A 256 -8.49 8.13 5.91
N GLY A 257 -8.78 6.86 6.19
CA GLY A 257 -8.24 5.72 5.45
C GLY A 257 -8.64 5.77 3.97
N ALA A 258 -9.89 6.12 3.68
CA ALA A 258 -10.36 6.29 2.31
C ALA A 258 -9.68 7.47 1.61
N LEU A 259 -9.54 8.60 2.28
CA LEU A 259 -8.84 9.78 1.75
C LEU A 259 -7.36 9.46 1.43
N LEU A 260 -6.63 8.89 2.40
CA LEU A 260 -5.23 8.53 2.21
C LEU A 260 -5.08 7.48 1.11
N GLY A 261 -5.98 6.48 1.08
CA GLY A 261 -6.04 5.49 0.00
C GLY A 261 -6.21 6.16 -1.37
N GLY A 262 -7.16 7.08 -1.51
CA GLY A 262 -7.39 7.81 -2.76
C GLY A 262 -6.22 8.70 -3.19
N ILE A 263 -5.46 9.28 -2.25
CA ILE A 263 -4.29 10.12 -2.54
C ILE A 263 -3.09 9.27 -2.97
N PHE A 264 -2.71 8.30 -2.15
CA PHE A 264 -1.43 7.59 -2.31
C PHE A 264 -1.54 6.33 -3.15
N ILE A 265 -2.74 5.77 -3.29
CA ILE A 265 -2.99 4.52 -4.00
C ILE A 265 -4.26 4.69 -4.85
N PRO A 266 -4.22 5.45 -5.95
CA PRO A 266 -5.41 5.90 -6.67
C PRO A 266 -6.39 4.78 -7.07
N PHE A 267 -5.88 3.59 -7.40
CA PHE A 267 -6.71 2.44 -7.75
C PHE A 267 -7.52 1.86 -6.58
N LEU A 268 -7.19 2.18 -5.32
CA LEU A 268 -8.01 1.83 -4.15
C LEU A 268 -9.38 2.49 -4.18
N TRP A 269 -9.56 3.55 -4.95
CA TRP A 269 -10.86 4.14 -5.24
C TRP A 269 -11.92 3.08 -5.60
N LEU A 270 -11.56 2.13 -6.46
CA LEU A 270 -12.48 1.10 -6.95
C LEU A 270 -12.98 0.21 -5.82
N PHE A 271 -12.04 -0.26 -4.99
CA PHE A 271 -12.35 -1.11 -3.85
C PHE A 271 -13.16 -0.36 -2.80
N ALA A 272 -12.84 0.93 -2.57
CA ALA A 272 -13.58 1.78 -1.65
C ALA A 272 -15.05 1.97 -2.11
N VAL A 273 -15.26 2.24 -3.40
CA VAL A 273 -16.61 2.36 -3.99
C VAL A 273 -17.37 1.04 -3.95
N ALA A 274 -16.70 -0.09 -4.23
CA ALA A 274 -17.30 -1.41 -4.13
C ALA A 274 -17.81 -1.72 -2.72
N SER A 275 -17.00 -1.45 -1.69
CA SER A 275 -17.41 -1.64 -0.28
C SER A 275 -18.57 -0.75 0.13
N LEU A 276 -18.61 0.50 -0.33
CA LEU A 276 -19.77 1.38 -0.11
C LEU A 276 -21.03 0.79 -0.75
N ALA A 277 -20.92 0.32 -2.00
CA ALA A 277 -22.04 -0.26 -2.73
C ALA A 277 -22.59 -1.51 -2.04
N GLU A 278 -21.71 -2.40 -1.57
CA GLU A 278 -22.08 -3.62 -0.82
C GLU A 278 -22.79 -3.30 0.49
N VAL A 279 -22.24 -2.39 1.28
CA VAL A 279 -22.81 -2.04 2.59
C VAL A 279 -24.18 -1.37 2.43
N LEU A 280 -24.31 -0.46 1.47
CA LEU A 280 -25.61 0.14 1.16
C LEU A 280 -26.59 -0.91 0.62
N GLN A 281 -26.16 -1.84 -0.23
CA GLN A 281 -27.04 -2.90 -0.73
C GLN A 281 -27.57 -3.80 0.38
N ARG A 282 -26.71 -4.21 1.33
CA ARG A 282 -27.15 -4.97 2.52
C ARG A 282 -28.16 -4.16 3.34
N LYS A 283 -27.91 -2.87 3.54
CA LYS A 283 -28.84 -2.02 4.30
C LYS A 283 -30.21 -1.86 3.63
N TYR A 284 -30.23 -1.82 2.30
CA TYR A 284 -31.48 -1.82 1.53
C TYR A 284 -32.27 -3.12 1.72
N GLN A 285 -31.58 -4.27 1.69
CA GLN A 285 -32.20 -5.58 1.93
C GLN A 285 -32.77 -5.68 3.34
N GLU A 286 -32.04 -5.22 4.36
CA GLU A 286 -32.52 -5.14 5.75
C GLU A 286 -33.77 -4.29 5.90
N ASN A 287 -33.85 -3.17 5.17
CA ASN A 287 -34.98 -2.24 5.23
C ASN A 287 -36.14 -2.61 4.27
N GLY A 288 -36.06 -3.74 3.55
CA GLY A 288 -37.08 -4.15 2.58
C GLY A 288 -37.26 -3.18 1.39
N LEU A 289 -36.24 -2.38 1.08
CA LEU A 289 -36.30 -1.39 -0.01
C LEU A 289 -36.06 -2.06 -1.38
N PRO A 290 -36.56 -1.46 -2.49
CA PRO A 290 -36.29 -1.94 -3.84
C PRO A 290 -34.78 -2.09 -4.10
N ALA A 291 -34.39 -3.20 -4.72
CA ALA A 291 -33.00 -3.54 -4.93
C ALA A 291 -32.24 -2.40 -5.65
N PRO A 292 -31.14 -1.87 -5.08
CA PRO A 292 -30.33 -0.87 -5.75
C PRO A 292 -29.55 -1.50 -6.92
N PRO A 293 -28.92 -0.70 -7.80
CA PRO A 293 -28.07 -1.23 -8.86
C PRO A 293 -26.96 -2.11 -8.30
N SER A 294 -26.54 -3.11 -9.07
CA SER A 294 -25.58 -4.12 -8.62
C SER A 294 -24.23 -3.51 -8.20
N VAL A 295 -23.55 -4.16 -7.25
CA VAL A 295 -22.18 -3.81 -6.85
C VAL A 295 -21.27 -3.78 -8.08
N LEU A 296 -21.30 -4.84 -8.89
CA LEU A 296 -20.50 -4.93 -10.12
C LEU A 296 -20.74 -3.75 -11.06
N GLY A 297 -22.00 -3.41 -11.33
CA GLY A 297 -22.33 -2.26 -12.18
C GLY A 297 -21.80 -0.94 -11.61
N THR A 298 -21.85 -0.79 -10.28
CA THR A 298 -21.33 0.41 -9.59
C THR A 298 -19.80 0.46 -9.68
N SER A 299 -19.12 -0.67 -9.50
CA SER A 299 -17.66 -0.78 -9.62
C SER A 299 -17.17 -0.54 -11.05
N LEU A 300 -17.92 -1.00 -12.06
CA LEU A 300 -17.62 -0.70 -13.47
C LEU A 300 -17.74 0.81 -13.74
N TRP A 301 -18.78 1.46 -13.23
CA TRP A 301 -18.87 2.92 -13.31
C TRP A 301 -17.73 3.59 -12.54
N ALA A 302 -17.30 3.05 -11.40
CA ALA A 302 -16.19 3.61 -10.63
C ALA A 302 -14.87 3.59 -11.40
N LEU A 303 -14.69 2.60 -12.28
CA LEU A 303 -13.53 2.44 -13.15
C LEU A 303 -13.55 3.38 -14.35
N PHE A 304 -14.67 3.45 -15.08
CA PHE A 304 -14.73 4.17 -16.34
C PHE A 304 -15.26 5.61 -16.20
N LEU A 305 -16.18 5.86 -15.28
CA LEU A 305 -16.77 7.18 -15.01
C LEU A 305 -17.01 7.38 -13.50
N PRO A 306 -15.94 7.64 -12.71
CA PRO A 306 -16.06 7.88 -11.27
C PRO A 306 -17.19 8.84 -10.83
N PRO A 307 -17.49 9.94 -11.56
CA PRO A 307 -18.61 10.83 -11.22
C PRO A 307 -19.98 10.13 -11.22
N VAL A 308 -20.19 9.18 -12.15
CA VAL A 308 -21.44 8.42 -12.26
C VAL A 308 -21.58 7.48 -11.08
N ALA A 309 -20.51 6.76 -10.70
CA ALA A 309 -20.54 5.90 -9.52
C ALA A 309 -20.81 6.68 -8.23
N ALA A 310 -20.20 7.86 -8.09
CA ALA A 310 -20.44 8.74 -6.95
C ALA A 310 -21.90 9.22 -6.88
N ALA A 311 -22.50 9.61 -8.01
CA ALA A 311 -23.91 9.96 -8.08
C ALA A 311 -24.82 8.77 -7.73
N LEU A 312 -24.54 7.57 -8.25
CA LEU A 312 -25.30 6.37 -7.93
C LEU A 312 -25.25 6.03 -6.44
N LEU A 313 -24.08 6.13 -5.81
CA LEU A 313 -23.92 5.92 -4.38
C LEU A 313 -24.60 7.01 -3.54
N GLN A 314 -24.48 8.27 -3.93
CA GLN A 314 -25.16 9.37 -3.25
C GLN A 314 -26.68 9.21 -3.33
N SER A 315 -27.21 8.84 -4.50
CA SER A 315 -28.63 8.55 -4.68
C SER A 315 -29.11 7.46 -3.73
N ARG A 316 -28.30 6.42 -3.52
CA ARG A 316 -28.62 5.36 -2.55
C ARG A 316 -28.62 5.86 -1.11
N LEU A 317 -27.56 6.56 -0.73
CA LEU A 317 -27.45 7.12 0.61
C LEU A 317 -28.64 8.03 0.92
N ASN A 318 -29.02 8.92 0.00
CA ASN A 318 -30.14 9.85 0.19
C ASN A 318 -31.47 9.17 0.54
N ARG A 319 -31.74 7.96 0.01
CA ARG A 319 -32.98 7.23 0.33
C ARG A 319 -32.98 6.62 1.73
N LEU A 320 -31.81 6.49 2.35
CA LEU A 320 -31.64 5.98 3.71
C LEU A 320 -31.51 7.10 4.74
N VAL A 321 -31.24 8.34 4.31
CA VAL A 321 -31.19 9.50 5.21
C VAL A 321 -32.62 9.97 5.47
N PRO A 322 -33.04 10.10 6.75
CA PRO A 322 -34.34 10.69 7.08
C PRO A 322 -34.42 12.12 6.54
N VAL A 323 -35.49 12.44 5.81
CA VAL A 323 -35.77 13.83 5.42
C VAL A 323 -36.12 14.59 6.71
N PRO A 324 -35.45 15.71 7.02
CA PRO A 324 -35.89 16.55 8.14
C PRO A 324 -37.32 17.00 7.84
N GLN A 325 -38.27 16.64 8.71
CA GLN A 325 -39.62 17.21 8.62
C GLN A 325 -39.49 18.73 8.83
N PRO A 326 -40.14 19.56 7.99
CA PRO A 326 -40.19 20.99 8.26
C PRO A 326 -40.80 21.19 9.65
N ALA A 327 -40.17 22.03 10.47
CA ALA A 327 -40.76 22.48 11.72
C ALA A 327 -42.07 23.22 11.37
N GLU A 328 -43.20 22.66 11.82
CA GLU A 328 -44.51 23.32 11.77
C GLU A 328 -44.54 24.57 12.65
#